data_AF-A0A661S345-F1
#
_entry.id   AF-A0A661S345-F1
#
_cell.length_a   1.000
_cell.length_b   1.000
_cell.length_c   1.000
_cell.angle_alpha   90.00
_cell.angle_beta   90.00
_cell.angle_gamma   90.00
#
_symmetry.space_group_name_H-M   'P 1'
#
loop_
_entity.id
_entity.type
_entity.pdbx_description
1 polymer ?
#
loop_
_entity_poly.entity_id
_entity_poly.type
_entity_poly.pdbx_seq_one_letter_code
_entity_poly.pdbx_strand_id
1 'polypeptide(L)'
;MTRIFQDLFCKSNKLFLLLIGGKLGYLKRKYPGLHVSAGRLLNKGFKDPRLHRQDIPWESEPFISDCTFDQAEFQEKMAELSVTRLERDLLPYGDHRVKNVSMFKTSVYFPFGYVTTGRVWWTASFRQPSEKSFMPSDKCSRPCDDMTFELRNELFFLKSSRMVIPFFICIPCQC
;
A
#
# COMPACT_ATOMS: atom_id res chain seq x y z
N MET A 1 -12.77 -0.63 -20.56
CA MET A 1 -12.19 -1.46 -19.47
C MET A 1 -11.47 -2.71 -19.97
N THR A 2 -11.79 -3.26 -21.15
CA THR A 2 -11.30 -4.58 -21.61
C THR A 2 -9.84 -4.61 -22.09
N ARG A 3 -9.30 -3.50 -22.61
CA ARG A 3 -7.92 -3.45 -23.14
C ARG A 3 -6.82 -3.41 -22.05
N ILE A 4 -7.07 -2.73 -20.93
CA ILE A 4 -6.10 -2.63 -19.81
C ILE A 4 -5.79 -4.02 -19.20
N PHE A 5 -6.77 -4.92 -19.17
CA PHE A 5 -6.59 -6.28 -18.67
C PHE A 5 -5.78 -7.19 -19.62
N GLN A 6 -5.80 -6.93 -20.92
CA GLN A 6 -5.05 -7.72 -21.91
C GLN A 6 -3.56 -7.37 -21.91
N ASP A 7 -3.21 -6.09 -21.79
CA ASP A 7 -1.81 -5.66 -21.84
C ASP A 7 -1.03 -6.04 -20.56
N LEU A 8 -1.71 -6.11 -19.40
CA LEU A 8 -1.13 -6.60 -18.15
C LEU A 8 -0.84 -8.10 -18.15
N PHE A 9 -1.56 -8.88 -18.98
CA PHE A 9 -1.44 -10.34 -19.04
C PHE A 9 -0.15 -10.82 -19.73
N CYS A 10 0.48 -9.98 -20.56
CA CYS A 10 1.48 -10.43 -21.52
C CYS A 10 2.94 -10.38 -20.99
N LYS A 11 3.24 -9.67 -19.90
CA LYS A 11 4.64 -9.45 -19.45
C LYS A 11 5.03 -10.01 -18.08
N SER A 12 4.07 -10.47 -17.29
CA SER A 12 4.34 -11.07 -15.99
C SER A 12 3.15 -11.94 -15.65
N ASN A 13 3.33 -13.25 -15.46
CA ASN A 13 2.30 -14.19 -14.98
C ASN A 13 1.81 -13.86 -13.54
N LYS A 14 1.89 -12.60 -13.10
CA LYS A 14 1.49 -12.07 -11.80
C LYS A 14 0.55 -10.92 -12.05
N LEU A 15 -0.73 -11.23 -12.17
CA LEU A 15 -1.78 -10.24 -12.29
C LEU A 15 -2.33 -9.95 -10.88
N PHE A 16 -2.02 -8.76 -10.37
CA PHE A 16 -2.48 -8.28 -9.08
C PHE A 16 -3.88 -7.71 -9.25
N LEU A 17 -4.87 -8.40 -8.70
CA LEU A 17 -6.28 -8.08 -8.94
C LEU A 17 -7.01 -7.96 -7.61
N LEU A 18 -7.35 -6.73 -7.26
CA LEU A 18 -8.18 -6.41 -6.11
C LEU A 18 -9.64 -6.73 -6.47
N LEU A 19 -10.18 -7.83 -5.95
CA LEU A 19 -11.60 -8.15 -6.11
C LEU A 19 -12.21 -8.53 -4.77
N ILE A 20 -13.20 -7.74 -4.36
CA ILE A 20 -14.12 -8.07 -3.28
C ILE A 20 -15.31 -8.80 -3.92
N GLY A 21 -15.65 -9.99 -3.42
CA GLY A 21 -16.84 -10.73 -3.84
C GLY A 21 -16.76 -11.40 -5.22
N GLY A 22 -17.87 -11.99 -5.67
CA GLY A 22 -18.02 -13.05 -6.71
C GLY A 22 -17.28 -12.91 -8.06
N LYS A 23 -16.64 -11.78 -8.34
CA LYS A 23 -15.71 -11.63 -9.49
C LYS A 23 -14.47 -12.51 -9.37
N LEU A 24 -14.00 -12.80 -8.16
CA LEU A 24 -12.82 -13.65 -7.97
C LEU A 24 -13.07 -15.10 -8.39
N GLY A 25 -14.25 -15.63 -8.02
CA GLY A 25 -14.66 -16.97 -8.45
C GLY A 25 -14.78 -17.09 -9.97
N TYR A 26 -15.26 -16.04 -10.66
CA TYR A 26 -15.28 -16.00 -12.12
C TYR A 26 -13.86 -16.02 -12.71
N LEU A 27 -12.95 -15.19 -12.19
CA LEU A 27 -11.57 -15.16 -12.70
C LEU A 27 -10.86 -16.48 -12.51
N LYS A 28 -11.04 -17.16 -11.39
CA LYS A 28 -10.42 -18.47 -11.17
C LYS A 28 -10.96 -19.55 -12.10
N ARG A 29 -12.27 -19.56 -12.36
CA ARG A 29 -12.84 -20.48 -13.35
C ARG A 29 -12.31 -20.22 -14.76
N LYS A 30 -12.14 -18.94 -15.12
CA LYS A 30 -11.67 -18.55 -16.46
C LYS A 30 -10.15 -18.68 -16.63
N TYR A 31 -9.39 -18.49 -15.57
CA TYR A 31 -7.93 -18.51 -15.55
C TYR A 31 -7.42 -19.33 -14.35
N PRO A 32 -7.42 -20.67 -14.42
CA PRO A 32 -7.04 -21.53 -13.28
C PRO A 32 -5.60 -21.33 -12.79
N GLY A 33 -4.69 -20.95 -13.69
CA GLY A 33 -3.29 -20.64 -13.36
C GLY A 33 -3.08 -19.24 -12.77
N LEU A 34 -4.14 -18.45 -12.58
CA LEU A 34 -4.02 -17.10 -12.04
C LEU A 34 -3.73 -17.14 -10.53
N HIS A 35 -2.53 -16.73 -10.16
CA HIS A 35 -2.19 -16.47 -8.76
C HIS A 35 -2.84 -15.17 -8.29
N VAL A 36 -3.59 -15.24 -7.19
CA VAL A 36 -4.29 -14.10 -6.60
C VAL A 36 -3.53 -13.61 -5.37
N SER A 37 -3.45 -12.29 -5.25
CA SER A 37 -2.89 -11.58 -4.09
C SER A 37 -3.97 -10.67 -3.49
N ALA A 38 -4.06 -10.58 -2.17
CA ALA A 38 -4.87 -9.57 -1.49
C ALA A 38 -4.10 -8.26 -1.47
N GLY A 39 -4.58 -7.29 -2.25
CA GLY A 39 -3.88 -6.03 -2.43
C GLY A 39 -4.02 -5.08 -1.24
N ARG A 40 -3.13 -4.09 -1.18
CA ARG A 40 -3.03 -3.07 -0.12
C ARG A 40 -4.34 -2.39 0.27
N LEU A 41 -5.28 -2.20 -0.66
CA LEU A 41 -6.54 -1.53 -0.35
C LEU A 41 -7.39 -2.32 0.66
N LEU A 42 -7.18 -3.63 0.77
CA LEU A 42 -7.80 -4.49 1.79
C LEU A 42 -7.06 -4.44 3.12
N ASN A 43 -5.83 -3.93 3.15
CA ASN A 43 -5.07 -3.76 4.38
C ASN A 43 -5.51 -2.50 5.13
N LYS A 44 -6.47 -2.66 6.04
CA LYS A 44 -6.91 -1.60 6.95
C LYS A 44 -6.16 -1.74 8.27
N GLY A 45 -5.60 -0.63 8.73
CA GLY A 45 -4.93 -0.50 10.02
C GLY A 45 -4.87 0.97 10.39
N PHE A 46 -4.54 1.27 11.64
CA PHE A 46 -4.48 2.64 12.12
C PHE A 46 -3.24 3.36 11.56
N LYS A 47 -3.44 4.55 10.99
CA LYS A 47 -2.40 5.29 10.23
C LYS A 47 -2.46 6.81 10.48
N ASP A 48 -3.13 7.28 11.53
CA ASP A 48 -3.29 8.72 11.76
C ASP A 48 -1.97 9.35 12.19
N PRO A 49 -1.29 10.14 11.34
CA PRO A 49 0.04 10.68 11.67
C PRO A 49 0.00 11.73 12.81
N ARG A 50 -1.19 12.15 13.25
CA ARG A 50 -1.38 13.13 14.33
C ARG A 50 -1.29 12.52 15.72
N LEU A 51 -1.40 11.19 15.82
CA LEU A 51 -1.33 10.49 17.10
C LEU A 51 0.13 10.13 17.37
N HIS A 52 0.73 10.65 18.44
CA HIS A 52 2.08 10.22 18.82
C HIS A 52 1.98 8.99 19.71
N ARG A 53 2.90 8.02 19.55
CA ARG A 53 2.88 6.76 20.33
C ARG A 53 2.81 6.98 21.84
N GLN A 54 3.47 8.04 22.33
CA GLN A 54 3.47 8.43 23.75
C GLN A 54 2.10 8.88 24.28
N ASP A 55 1.19 9.29 23.39
CA ASP A 55 -0.16 9.75 23.74
C ASP A 55 -1.18 8.59 23.79
N ILE A 56 -0.72 7.37 23.49
CA ILE A 56 -1.57 6.19 23.34
C ILE A 56 -1.53 5.40 24.65
N PRO A 57 -2.69 5.18 25.31
CA PRO A 57 -2.76 4.27 26.46
C PRO A 57 -2.24 2.89 26.07
N TRP A 58 -1.46 2.26 26.95
CA TRP A 58 -0.83 0.96 26.66
C TRP A 58 -1.87 -0.13 26.35
N GLU A 59 -3.09 -0.01 26.89
CA GLU A 59 -4.23 -0.89 26.62
C GLU A 59 -4.72 -0.81 25.17
N SER A 60 -4.42 0.30 24.48
CA SER A 60 -4.86 0.56 23.11
C SER A 60 -3.85 0.11 22.04
N GLU A 61 -2.61 -0.21 22.41
CA GLU A 61 -1.53 -0.63 21.49
C GLU A 61 -1.95 -1.80 20.56
N PRO A 62 -2.62 -2.86 21.03
CA PRO A 62 -3.04 -3.96 20.14
C PRO A 62 -3.96 -3.50 19.00
N PHE A 63 -4.84 -2.52 19.25
CA PHE A 63 -5.84 -2.07 18.27
C PHE A 63 -5.27 -1.16 17.18
N ILE A 64 -4.10 -0.56 17.42
CA ILE A 64 -3.46 0.38 16.49
C ILE A 64 -2.23 -0.22 15.78
N SER A 65 -1.66 -1.29 16.34
CA SER A 65 -0.48 -1.96 15.81
C SER A 65 -0.83 -3.06 14.81
N ASP A 66 -2.06 -3.59 14.88
CA ASP A 66 -2.57 -4.63 14.00
C ASP A 66 -3.30 -4.08 12.76
N CYS A 67 -3.45 -4.95 11.77
CA CYS A 67 -4.22 -4.69 10.58
C CYS A 67 -5.19 -5.83 10.23
N THR A 68 -6.01 -5.61 9.21
CA THR A 68 -6.96 -6.62 8.69
C THR A 68 -6.28 -7.95 8.36
N PHE A 69 -5.01 -7.93 7.95
CA PHE A 69 -4.28 -9.15 7.57
C PHE A 69 -3.81 -9.97 8.76
N ASP A 70 -3.83 -9.41 9.97
CA ASP A 70 -3.48 -10.11 11.21
C ASP A 70 -4.67 -10.90 11.78
N GLN A 71 -5.89 -10.61 11.33
CA GLN A 71 -7.12 -11.27 11.80
C GLN A 71 -7.24 -12.68 11.21
N ALA A 72 -7.43 -13.68 12.07
CA ALA A 72 -7.50 -15.09 11.68
C ALA A 72 -8.65 -15.36 10.72
N GLU A 73 -9.82 -14.76 10.95
CA GLU A 73 -11.02 -14.91 10.12
C GLU A 73 -10.78 -14.36 8.70
N PHE A 74 -10.02 -13.26 8.59
CA PHE A 74 -9.65 -12.72 7.28
C PHE A 74 -8.68 -13.66 6.56
N GLN A 75 -7.70 -14.20 7.27
CA GLN A 75 -6.74 -15.17 6.74
C GLN A 75 -7.44 -16.44 6.24
N GLU A 76 -8.34 -17.02 7.04
CA GLU A 76 -9.17 -18.16 6.63
C GLU A 76 -9.95 -17.84 5.36
N LYS A 77 -10.58 -16.65 5.30
CA LYS A 77 -11.33 -16.26 4.11
C LYS A 77 -10.45 -16.09 2.87
N MET A 78 -9.23 -15.58 3.03
CA MET A 78 -8.28 -15.47 1.94
C MET A 78 -7.77 -16.85 1.47
N ALA A 79 -7.61 -17.80 2.40
CA ALA A 79 -7.22 -19.17 2.10
C ALA A 79 -8.30 -19.91 1.30
N GLU A 80 -9.59 -19.77 1.67
CA GLU A 80 -10.73 -20.31 0.90
C GLU A 80 -10.75 -19.79 -0.54
N LEU A 81 -10.43 -18.50 -0.70
CA LEU A 81 -10.32 -17.85 -2.00
C LEU A 81 -9.01 -18.19 -2.73
N SER A 82 -8.19 -19.06 -2.13
CA SER A 82 -6.83 -19.46 -2.55
C SER A 82 -5.99 -18.28 -3.03
N VAL A 83 -6.00 -17.22 -2.21
CA VAL A 83 -5.03 -16.14 -2.23
C VAL A 83 -3.69 -16.72 -1.76
N THR A 84 -2.59 -16.29 -2.38
CA THR A 84 -1.24 -16.80 -2.09
C THR A 84 -0.34 -15.76 -1.44
N ARG A 85 -0.77 -14.49 -1.48
CA ARG A 85 0.04 -13.35 -1.05
C ARG A 85 -0.82 -12.24 -0.45
N LEU A 86 -0.31 -11.63 0.61
CA LEU A 86 -0.89 -10.45 1.25
C LEU A 86 0.06 -9.26 1.04
N GLU A 87 -0.47 -8.15 0.53
CA GLU A 87 0.30 -6.92 0.35
C GLU A 87 0.16 -5.98 1.54
N ARG A 88 1.08 -6.14 2.50
CA ARG A 88 1.06 -5.45 3.78
C ARG A 88 1.65 -4.03 3.66
N ASP A 89 1.07 -3.14 4.44
CA ASP A 89 1.55 -1.81 4.72
C ASP A 89 2.39 -1.86 5.98
N LEU A 90 3.43 -1.04 6.01
CA LEU A 90 4.12 -0.70 7.25
C LEU A 90 3.21 0.22 8.06
N LEU A 91 2.62 -0.29 9.13
CA LEU A 91 1.83 0.54 10.03
C LEU A 91 2.76 1.43 10.87
N PRO A 92 2.41 2.71 11.11
CA PRO A 92 3.24 3.60 11.93
C PRO A 92 3.47 3.09 13.36
N TYR A 93 2.49 2.35 13.89
CA TYR A 93 2.47 1.83 15.26
C TYR A 93 2.71 0.32 15.35
N GLY A 94 2.90 -0.37 14.22
CA GLY A 94 3.18 -1.81 14.21
C GLY A 94 4.67 -2.14 14.35
N ASP A 95 5.00 -3.43 14.47
CA ASP A 95 6.39 -3.89 14.33
C ASP A 95 6.87 -3.61 12.89
N HIS A 96 8.05 -2.98 12.76
CA HIS A 96 8.69 -2.73 11.47
C HIS A 96 9.14 -4.02 10.78
N ARG A 97 9.34 -5.09 11.56
CA ARG A 97 9.61 -6.43 11.04
C ARG A 97 8.31 -7.07 10.61
N VAL A 98 8.05 -7.00 9.30
CA VAL A 98 6.91 -7.69 8.71
C VAL A 98 7.17 -9.19 8.75
N LYS A 99 6.49 -9.86 9.67
CA LYS A 99 6.50 -11.32 9.76
C LYS A 99 5.63 -11.89 8.65
N ASN A 100 6.08 -13.00 8.07
CA ASN A 100 5.20 -13.80 7.25
C ASN A 100 4.07 -14.34 8.11
N VAL A 101 2.84 -14.15 7.64
CA VAL A 101 1.70 -14.91 8.14
C VAL A 101 1.87 -16.34 7.64
N SER A 102 1.78 -17.35 8.52
CA SER A 102 2.22 -18.73 8.25
C SER A 102 1.71 -19.34 6.94
N MET A 103 0.54 -18.91 6.45
CA MET A 103 -0.10 -19.44 5.24
C MET A 103 0.13 -18.59 3.97
N PHE A 104 0.68 -17.37 4.09
CA PHE A 104 0.76 -16.42 2.97
C PHE A 104 2.15 -15.82 2.79
N LYS A 105 2.55 -15.64 1.54
CA LYS A 105 3.70 -14.78 1.23
C LYS A 105 3.33 -13.34 1.56
N THR A 106 4.22 -12.62 2.22
CA THR A 106 3.99 -11.19 2.48
C THR A 106 4.82 -10.34 1.52
N SER A 107 4.20 -9.31 0.99
CA SER A 107 4.87 -8.26 0.23
C SER A 107 4.63 -6.94 0.92
N VAL A 108 5.67 -6.11 0.99
CA VAL A 108 5.54 -4.73 1.47
C VAL A 108 5.69 -3.77 0.30
N TYR A 109 4.89 -2.72 0.32
CA TYR A 109 5.06 -1.63 -0.64
C TYR A 109 6.18 -0.71 -0.19
N PHE A 110 7.17 -0.55 -1.05
CA PHE A 110 8.29 0.35 -0.84
C PHE A 110 8.54 1.15 -2.14
N PRO A 111 8.56 2.50 -2.12
CA PRO A 111 8.41 3.41 -0.99
C PRO A 111 6.98 3.58 -0.46
N PHE A 112 6.89 3.93 0.82
CA PHE A 112 5.67 4.32 1.52
C PHE A 112 5.26 5.76 1.12
N GLY A 113 4.91 5.97 -0.14
CA GLY A 113 4.43 7.25 -0.63
C GLY A 113 3.49 7.02 -1.79
N TYR A 114 2.19 7.21 -1.57
CA TYR A 114 1.27 7.44 -2.66
C TYR A 114 1.06 8.95 -2.77
N VAL A 115 1.20 9.47 -3.97
CA VAL A 115 0.81 10.85 -4.26
C VAL A 115 -0.62 10.76 -4.72
N THR A 116 -1.55 10.96 -3.80
CA THR A 116 -2.94 11.18 -4.17
C THR A 116 -3.14 12.65 -4.49
N THR A 117 -3.93 12.92 -5.52
CA THR A 117 -4.42 14.27 -5.82
C THR A 117 -5.50 14.62 -4.80
N GLY A 118 -5.09 15.07 -3.62
CA GLY A 118 -5.97 15.69 -2.62
C GLY A 118 -5.99 17.20 -2.74
N ARG A 119 -6.90 17.88 -2.03
CA ARG A 119 -6.87 19.35 -1.89
C ARG A 119 -5.70 19.84 -1.04
N VAL A 120 -5.12 18.94 -0.24
CA VAL A 120 -3.92 19.15 0.56
C VAL A 120 -2.82 18.32 -0.07
N TRP A 121 -1.85 19.00 -0.68
CA TRP A 121 -0.72 18.33 -1.32
C TRP A 121 0.47 18.32 -0.38
N TRP A 122 0.96 17.12 -0.07
CA TRP A 122 2.07 16.94 0.87
C TRP A 122 3.31 17.76 0.51
N THR A 123 3.61 17.90 -0.78
CA THR A 123 4.78 18.66 -1.25
C THR A 123 4.65 20.16 -1.05
N ALA A 124 3.41 20.69 -1.05
CA ALA A 124 3.14 22.09 -0.73
C ALA A 124 3.31 22.39 0.77
N SER A 125 3.28 21.37 1.62
CA SER A 125 3.40 21.49 3.08
C SER A 125 4.85 21.49 3.59
N PHE A 126 5.86 21.13 2.78
CA PHE A 126 7.26 21.00 3.24
C PHE A 126 7.89 22.27 3.82
N ARG A 127 7.37 23.45 3.47
CA ARG A 127 7.85 24.75 3.96
C ARG A 127 6.79 25.51 4.77
N GLN A 128 5.73 24.82 5.16
CA GLN A 128 4.67 25.40 5.98
C GLN A 128 4.90 25.06 7.45
N PRO A 129 4.53 25.94 8.39
CA PRO A 129 4.39 25.58 9.79
C PRO A 129 3.47 24.37 9.96
N SER A 130 3.73 23.53 10.97
CA SER A 130 2.96 22.29 11.24
C SER A 130 1.46 22.52 11.30
N GLU A 131 1.03 23.66 11.85
CA GLU A 131 -0.37 24.10 11.96
C GLU A 131 -1.05 24.30 10.59
N LYS A 132 -0.27 24.64 9.56
CA LYS A 132 -0.76 24.90 8.19
C LYS A 132 -0.56 23.72 7.24
N SER A 133 0.21 22.71 7.63
CA SER A 133 0.55 21.55 6.80
C SER A 133 -0.66 20.70 6.37
N PHE A 134 -1.79 20.83 7.07
CA PHE A 134 -3.04 20.11 6.80
C PHE A 134 -4.21 21.04 6.41
N MET A 135 -3.96 22.35 6.28
CA MET A 135 -4.99 23.28 5.84
C MET A 135 -5.06 23.32 4.32
N PRO A 136 -6.25 23.18 3.70
CA PRO A 136 -6.41 23.39 2.26
C PRO A 136 -6.02 24.83 1.90
N SER A 137 -5.11 25.00 0.94
CA SER A 137 -4.83 26.31 0.37
C SER A 137 -5.86 26.65 -0.70
N ASP A 138 -6.29 27.91 -0.76
CA ASP A 138 -7.20 28.39 -1.82
C ASP A 138 -6.58 28.35 -3.22
N LYS A 139 -5.24 28.28 -3.33
CA LYS A 139 -4.49 28.23 -4.59
C LYS A 139 -3.35 27.23 -4.52
N CYS A 140 -3.25 26.36 -5.54
CA CYS A 140 -2.12 25.43 -5.69
C CYS A 140 -0.88 26.19 -6.20
N SER A 141 0.21 26.16 -5.44
CA SER A 141 1.50 26.76 -5.82
C SER A 141 2.30 25.92 -6.82
N ARG A 142 1.80 24.74 -7.20
CA ARG A 142 2.42 23.82 -8.17
C ARG A 142 3.89 23.48 -7.94
N PRO A 143 4.35 23.26 -6.69
CA PRO A 143 5.76 23.07 -6.43
C PRO A 143 6.28 21.72 -6.99
N CYS A 144 5.41 20.81 -7.41
CA CYS A 144 5.84 19.57 -8.09
C CYS A 144 6.39 19.77 -9.49
N ASP A 145 6.12 20.91 -10.15
CA ASP A 145 6.61 21.16 -11.51
C ASP A 145 8.14 21.25 -11.51
N ASP A 146 8.73 21.65 -10.38
CA ASP A 146 10.16 21.88 -10.21
C ASP A 146 10.84 20.89 -9.25
N MET A 147 10.08 19.98 -8.61
CA MET A 147 10.62 19.05 -7.63
C MET A 147 10.99 17.70 -8.24
N THR A 148 12.23 17.28 -7.99
CA THR A 148 12.69 15.92 -8.25
C THR A 148 12.78 15.16 -6.94
N PHE A 149 12.20 13.96 -6.91
CA PHE A 149 12.28 13.05 -5.78
C PHE A 149 13.37 12.03 -6.04
N GLU A 150 14.31 11.93 -5.12
CA GLU A 150 15.34 10.89 -5.10
C GLU A 150 15.16 10.04 -3.87
N LEU A 151 15.00 8.74 -4.09
CA LEU A 151 14.94 7.72 -3.04
C LEU A 151 16.15 6.81 -3.22
N ARG A 152 16.98 6.73 -2.19
CA ARG A 152 18.22 5.96 -2.22
C ARG A 152 18.30 5.09 -0.97
N ASN A 153 18.58 3.80 -1.16
CA ASN A 153 19.19 2.97 -0.14
C ASN A 153 20.37 2.18 -0.74
N GLU A 154 21.00 1.30 0.05
CA GLU A 154 22.15 0.49 -0.39
C GLU A 154 21.83 -0.49 -1.55
N LEU A 155 20.58 -0.89 -1.70
CA LEU A 155 20.09 -1.90 -2.65
C LEU A 155 19.28 -1.32 -3.82
N PHE A 156 18.78 -0.08 -3.74
CA PHE A 156 17.98 0.53 -4.81
C PHE A 156 18.16 2.05 -4.90
N PHE A 157 17.98 2.57 -6.11
CA PHE A 157 17.92 4.00 -6.40
C PHE A 157 16.74 4.29 -7.32
N LEU A 158 15.89 5.24 -6.92
CA LEU A 158 14.75 5.71 -7.70
C LEU A 158 14.76 7.23 -7.77
N LYS A 159 14.80 7.75 -8.99
CA LYS A 159 14.73 9.20 -9.27
C LYS A 159 13.51 9.47 -10.12
N SER A 160 12.66 10.41 -9.68
CA SER A 160 11.47 10.82 -10.43
C SER A 160 11.42 12.34 -10.54
N SER A 161 11.52 12.84 -11.78
CA SER A 161 11.47 14.27 -12.13
C SER A 161 10.05 14.77 -12.39
N ARG A 162 9.07 13.88 -12.49
CA ARG A 162 7.64 14.22 -12.54
C ARG A 162 6.87 13.24 -11.70
N MET A 163 6.08 13.77 -10.80
CA MET A 163 5.17 13.01 -9.95
C MET A 163 3.95 12.53 -10.75
N VAL A 164 4.20 11.74 -11.81
CA VAL A 164 3.19 10.96 -12.51
C VAL A 164 3.08 9.64 -11.75
N ILE A 165 1.86 9.28 -11.36
CA ILE A 165 1.45 8.07 -10.64
C ILE A 165 2.55 6.99 -10.69
N PRO A 166 3.25 6.69 -9.58
CA PRO A 166 4.42 5.84 -9.63
C PRO A 166 4.04 4.44 -10.11
N PHE A 167 4.87 3.89 -11.01
CA PHE A 167 4.90 2.46 -11.27
C PHE A 167 5.25 1.74 -9.95
N PHE A 168 4.36 0.85 -9.52
CA PHE A 168 4.49 0.15 -8.25
C PHE A 168 5.56 -0.95 -8.35
N ILE A 169 6.64 -0.83 -7.56
CA ILE A 169 7.63 -1.90 -7.39
C ILE A 169 7.26 -2.68 -6.13
N CYS A 170 6.77 -3.90 -6.31
CA CYS A 170 6.49 -4.83 -5.22
C CYS A 170 7.77 -5.60 -4.91
N ILE A 171 8.41 -5.31 -3.77
CA ILE A 171 9.61 -6.02 -3.34
C ILE A 171 9.16 -7.28 -2.58
N PRO A 172 9.52 -8.50 -3.03
CA PRO A 172 9.27 -9.69 -2.23
C PRO A 172 10.13 -9.64 -0.97
N CYS A 173 9.51 -9.70 0.22
CA CYS A 173 10.25 -10.01 1.45
C CYS A 173 10.75 -11.46 1.33
N GLN A 174 12.05 -11.63 1.13
CA GLN A 174 12.74 -12.89 1.40
C GLN A 174 13.14 -12.86 2.87
N CYS A 175 12.40 -13.59 3.71
CA CYS A 175 12.82 -13.97 5.05
C CYS A 175 12.94 -15.49 5.07
#